data_AF-A0A524EEP1-F1
#
_entry.id   AF-A0A524EEP1-F1
#
_cell.length_a   1.000
_cell.length_b   1.000
_cell.length_c   1.000
_cell.angle_alpha   90.00
_cell.angle_beta   90.00
_cell.angle_gamma   90.00
#
_symmetry.space_group_name_H-M   'P 1'
#
loop_
_entity.id
_entity.type
_entity.pdbx_description
1 polymer ?
#
loop_
_entity_poly.entity_id
_entity_poly.type
_entity_poly.pdbx_seq_one_letter_code
_entity_poly.pdbx_strand_id
1 'polypeptide(L)'
;MSSNIGPEAQAAYQKYLDAPTLDEKIKRLEEFISLVPKHKATEKIVALNRSRLSKLKREQEDRKERQKTTGKQVSPFSIKKEGIQLILVSDYHVPGVGKTSLLNLLTGAAKEKIGKFTSIPEVGIYEE
;
A
#
# COMPACT_ATOMS: atom_id res chain seq x y z
N MET A 1 17.51 -5.29 -31.26
CA MET A 1 18.47 -5.21 -30.12
C MET A 1 19.88 -5.16 -30.71
N SER A 2 20.83 -4.43 -30.13
CA SER A 2 22.20 -4.34 -30.68
C SER A 2 22.91 -5.70 -30.56
N SER A 3 23.66 -6.04 -31.60
CA SER A 3 24.17 -7.38 -31.95
C SER A 3 25.23 -7.97 -31.00
N ASN A 4 25.62 -7.30 -29.92
CA ASN A 4 26.83 -7.62 -29.16
C ASN A 4 26.58 -7.94 -27.68
N ILE A 5 25.49 -8.64 -27.38
CA ILE A 5 25.20 -9.16 -26.04
C ILE A 5 25.45 -10.67 -26.10
N GLY A 6 26.29 -11.18 -25.20
CA GLY A 6 26.61 -12.61 -25.16
C GLY A 6 25.36 -13.48 -24.96
N PRO A 7 25.39 -14.75 -25.42
CA PRO A 7 24.25 -15.66 -25.31
C PRO A 7 23.80 -15.88 -23.87
N GLU A 8 24.73 -15.87 -22.92
CA GLU A 8 24.44 -15.98 -21.48
C GLU A 8 23.62 -14.80 -20.96
N ALA A 9 23.95 -13.58 -21.37
CA ALA A 9 23.19 -12.38 -20.99
C ALA A 9 21.79 -12.37 -21.66
N GLN A 10 21.66 -12.83 -22.90
CA GLN A 10 20.33 -12.98 -23.52
C GLN A 10 19.46 -14.00 -22.77
N ALA A 11 20.04 -15.14 -22.37
CA ALA A 11 19.33 -16.14 -21.57
C ALA A 11 18.90 -15.58 -20.19
N ALA A 12 19.77 -14.80 -19.53
CA ALA A 12 19.42 -14.13 -18.27
C ALA A 12 18.28 -13.10 -18.46
N TYR A 13 18.27 -12.37 -19.58
CA TYR A 13 17.18 -11.44 -19.89
C TYR A 13 15.86 -12.17 -20.16
N GLN A 14 15.89 -13.30 -20.87
CA GLN A 14 14.71 -14.13 -21.09
C GLN A 14 14.14 -14.64 -19.76
N LYS A 15 15.01 -15.13 -18.87
CA LYS A 15 14.66 -15.52 -17.51
C LYS A 15 14.07 -14.38 -16.66
N TYR A 16 14.39 -13.12 -16.96
CA TYR A 16 13.75 -11.95 -16.35
C TYR A 16 12.34 -11.72 -16.89
N LEU A 17 12.14 -11.91 -18.20
CA LEU A 17 10.82 -11.79 -18.83
C LEU A 17 9.85 -12.87 -18.34
N ASP A 18 10.36 -14.09 -18.15
CA ASP A 18 9.57 -15.25 -17.73
C ASP A 18 9.31 -15.28 -16.20
N ALA A 19 9.99 -14.43 -15.42
CA ALA A 19 9.88 -14.46 -13.96
C ALA A 19 8.48 -14.01 -13.49
N PRO A 20 7.76 -14.83 -12.68
CA PRO A 20 6.42 -14.50 -12.22
C PRO A 20 6.43 -13.52 -11.04
N THR A 21 7.43 -13.60 -10.15
CA THR A 21 7.47 -12.80 -8.93
C THR A 21 8.37 -11.57 -9.05
N LEU A 22 8.06 -10.54 -8.26
CA LEU A 22 8.81 -9.28 -8.24
C LEU A 22 10.25 -9.51 -7.74
N ASP A 23 10.43 -10.38 -6.75
CA ASP A 23 11.73 -10.73 -6.17
C ASP A 23 12.63 -11.46 -7.20
N GLU A 24 12.05 -12.42 -7.93
CA GLU A 24 12.77 -13.10 -9.01
C GLU A 24 13.09 -12.14 -10.16
N LYS A 25 12.19 -11.23 -10.53
CA LYS A 25 12.46 -10.21 -11.56
C LYS A 25 13.65 -9.34 -11.18
N ILE A 26 13.75 -8.89 -9.92
CA ILE A 26 14.90 -8.12 -9.42
C ILE A 26 16.18 -8.93 -9.56
N LYS A 27 16.20 -10.17 -9.06
CA LYS A 27 17.38 -11.04 -9.09
C LYS A 27 17.88 -11.32 -10.51
N ARG A 28 16.97 -11.69 -11.41
CA ARG A 28 17.32 -12.01 -12.81
C ARG A 28 17.79 -10.79 -13.60
N LEU A 29 17.24 -9.60 -13.29
CA LEU A 29 17.68 -8.36 -13.91
C LEU A 29 19.07 -7.92 -13.40
N GLU A 30 19.41 -8.20 -12.14
CA GLU A 30 20.76 -8.00 -11.59
C GLU A 30 21.78 -8.93 -12.26
N GLU A 31 21.45 -10.22 -12.42
CA GLU A 31 22.27 -11.20 -13.14
C GLU A 31 22.53 -10.76 -14.59
N PHE A 32 21.50 -10.29 -15.29
CA PHE A 32 21.64 -9.73 -16.63
C PHE A 32 22.64 -8.56 -16.68
N ILE A 33 22.51 -7.57 -15.79
CA ILE A 33 23.40 -6.40 -15.76
C ILE A 33 24.85 -6.81 -15.46
N SER A 34 25.05 -7.86 -14.66
CA SER A 34 26.38 -8.39 -14.33
C SER A 34 27.06 -9.09 -15.51
N LEU A 35 26.28 -9.77 -16.37
CA LEU A 35 26.79 -10.51 -17.52
C LEU A 35 27.05 -9.62 -18.75
N VAL A 36 26.43 -8.44 -18.81
CA VAL A 36 26.61 -7.52 -19.94
C VAL A 36 27.99 -6.84 -19.87
N PRO A 37 28.81 -6.90 -20.95
CA PRO A 37 30.10 -6.21 -21.00
C PRO A 37 29.94 -4.70 -20.83
N LYS A 38 30.89 -4.02 -20.20
CA LYS A 38 30.86 -2.57 -19.99
C LYS A 38 31.65 -1.84 -21.09
N HIS A 39 31.06 -1.71 -22.28
CA HIS A 39 31.66 -0.98 -23.40
C HIS A 39 30.65 0.00 -24.01
N LYS A 40 31.12 0.96 -24.83
CA LYS A 40 30.31 2.04 -25.41
C LYS A 40 29.03 1.55 -26.13
N ALA A 41 29.07 0.36 -26.72
CA ALA A 41 27.94 -0.25 -27.41
C ALA A 41 26.81 -0.74 -26.46
N THR A 42 27.13 -1.06 -25.21
CA THR A 42 26.22 -1.63 -24.21
C THR A 42 25.83 -0.65 -23.10
N GLU A 43 26.46 0.53 -23.03
CA GLU A 43 26.17 1.56 -22.03
C GLU A 43 24.68 1.94 -21.96
N LYS A 44 24.04 2.18 -23.11
CA LYS A 44 22.60 2.52 -23.16
C LYS A 44 21.72 1.40 -22.60
N ILE A 45 22.09 0.15 -22.87
CA ILE A 45 21.35 -1.04 -22.41
C ILE A 45 21.51 -1.20 -20.90
N VAL A 46 22.73 -1.05 -20.39
CA VAL A 46 23.01 -1.11 -18.94
C VAL A 46 22.28 0.01 -18.21
N ALA A 47 22.33 1.25 -18.72
CA ALA A 47 21.65 2.40 -18.12
C ALA A 47 20.12 2.20 -18.04
N LEU A 48 19.51 1.74 -19.14
CA LEU A 48 18.08 1.44 -19.17
C LEU A 48 17.68 0.39 -18.14
N ASN A 49 18.43 -0.71 -18.07
CA ASN A 49 18.12 -1.82 -17.17
C ASN A 49 18.42 -1.47 -15.70
N ARG A 50 19.42 -0.62 -15.40
CA ARG A 50 19.62 -0.06 -14.06
C ARG A 50 18.46 0.82 -13.62
N SER A 51 17.93 1.66 -14.51
CA SER A 51 16.73 2.46 -14.21
C SER A 51 15.53 1.57 -13.91
N ARG A 52 15.32 0.51 -14.70
CA ARG A 52 14.27 -0.50 -14.44
C ARG A 52 14.47 -1.20 -13.10
N LEU A 53 15.70 -1.61 -12.76
CA LEU A 53 16.02 -2.24 -11.49
C LEU A 53 15.68 -1.34 -10.31
N SER A 54 16.02 -0.05 -10.38
CA SER A 54 15.68 0.93 -9.34
C SER A 54 14.17 1.06 -9.15
N LYS A 55 13.39 1.10 -10.24
CA LYS A 55 11.93 1.13 -10.16
C LYS A 55 11.36 -0.12 -9.50
N LEU A 56 11.85 -1.31 -9.86
CA LEU A 56 11.40 -2.58 -9.25
C LEU A 56 11.73 -2.65 -7.76
N LYS A 57 12.93 -2.21 -7.34
CA LYS A 57 13.30 -2.15 -5.92
C LYS A 57 12.39 -1.20 -5.13
N ARG A 58 12.07 -0.04 -5.69
CA ARG A 58 11.13 0.91 -5.08
C ARG A 58 9.73 0.32 -4.94
N GLU A 59 9.23 -0.39 -5.95
CA GLU A 59 7.93 -1.09 -5.85
C GLU A 59 7.94 -2.18 -4.77
N GLN A 60 9.07 -2.91 -4.63
CA GLN A 60 9.23 -3.91 -3.58
C GLN A 60 9.17 -3.27 -2.18
N GLU A 61 9.83 -2.12 -2.01
CA GLU A 61 9.84 -1.36 -0.76
C GLU A 61 8.45 -0.80 -0.45
N ASP A 62 7.78 -0.18 -1.42
CA ASP A 62 6.40 0.30 -1.28
C ASP A 62 5.43 -0.83 -0.90
N ARG A 63 5.59 -2.03 -1.46
CA ARG A 63 4.78 -3.21 -1.05
C ARG A 63 5.07 -3.63 0.38
N LYS A 64 6.34 -3.63 0.80
CA LYS A 64 6.72 -3.96 2.19
C LYS A 64 6.20 -2.90 3.16
N GLU A 65 6.29 -1.63 2.81
CA GLU A 65 5.73 -0.53 3.60
C GLU A 65 4.22 -0.64 3.69
N ARG A 66 3.52 -0.87 2.56
CA ARG A 66 2.07 -1.10 2.56
C ARG A 66 1.69 -2.26 3.46
N GLN A 67 2.35 -3.41 3.34
CA GLN A 67 2.10 -4.56 4.24
C GLN A 67 2.38 -4.24 5.70
N LYS A 68 3.45 -3.48 6.01
CA LYS A 68 3.72 -2.98 7.36
C LYS A 68 2.64 -2.01 7.85
N THR A 69 2.08 -1.16 6.97
CA THR A 69 0.99 -0.25 7.32
C THR A 69 -0.35 -0.96 7.48
N THR A 70 -0.61 -2.05 6.76
CA THR A 70 -1.77 -2.93 7.00
C THR A 70 -1.64 -3.71 8.31
N GLY A 71 -0.40 -3.90 8.80
CA GLY A 71 -0.08 -4.52 10.09
C GLY A 71 0.05 -3.56 11.27
N LYS A 72 -0.02 -2.23 11.07
CA LYS A 72 -0.35 -1.34 12.19
C LYS A 72 -1.77 -1.71 12.60
N GLN A 73 -1.95 -2.17 13.85
CA GLN A 73 -3.26 -2.18 14.49
C GLN A 73 -3.99 -0.91 14.03
N VAL A 74 -4.98 -1.07 13.14
CA VAL A 74 -5.85 0.04 12.79
C VAL A 74 -6.54 0.30 14.11
N SER A 75 -6.05 1.32 14.82
CA SER A 75 -6.65 1.74 16.06
C SER A 75 -8.15 1.84 15.79
N PRO A 76 -9.03 1.32 16.65
CA PRO A 76 -10.47 1.52 16.47
C PRO A 76 -10.84 3.01 16.33
N PHE A 77 -9.93 3.92 16.69
CA PHE A 77 -10.04 5.37 16.53
C PHE A 77 -9.46 5.92 15.21
N SER A 78 -8.85 5.09 14.37
CA SER A 78 -8.31 5.48 13.06
C SER A 78 -9.42 5.44 12.00
N ILE A 79 -10.29 6.46 12.05
CA ILE A 79 -11.35 6.66 11.06
C ILE A 79 -10.72 7.22 9.79
N LYS A 80 -11.03 6.64 8.62
CA LYS A 80 -10.54 7.16 7.33
C LYS A 80 -11.09 8.57 7.13
N LYS A 81 -10.27 9.47 6.58
CA LYS A 81 -10.72 10.82 6.22
C LYS A 81 -11.63 10.72 5.01
N GLU A 82 -12.91 10.98 5.21
CA GLU A 82 -13.97 10.93 4.19
C GLU A 82 -14.94 12.09 4.45
N GLY A 83 -15.09 12.99 3.47
CA GLY A 83 -16.04 14.11 3.52
C GLY A 83 -15.96 14.99 4.77
N ILE A 84 -17.13 15.49 5.19
CA ILE A 84 -17.33 16.20 6.45
C ILE A 84 -17.58 15.17 7.55
N GLN A 85 -16.87 15.29 8.66
CA GLN A 85 -16.95 14.37 9.79
C GLN A 85 -17.38 15.10 11.05
N LEU A 86 -18.31 14.51 11.78
CA LEU A 86 -18.81 15.02 13.06
C LEU A 86 -18.48 14.02 14.17
N ILE A 87 -17.96 14.52 15.29
CA ILE A 87 -17.62 13.71 16.46
C ILE A 87 -18.45 14.20 17.64
N LEU A 88 -19.23 13.30 18.24
CA LEU A 88 -20.06 13.59 19.41
C LEU A 88 -19.31 13.20 20.69
N VAL A 89 -18.81 14.18 21.42
CA VAL A 89 -18.10 14.00 22.70
C VAL A 89 -18.96 14.51 23.85
N SER A 90 -18.92 13.85 24.99
CA SER A 90 -19.49 14.38 26.24
C SER A 90 -18.38 14.57 27.25
N ASP A 91 -18.48 15.62 28.05
CA ASP A 91 -17.57 15.82 29.16
C ASP A 91 -17.74 14.70 30.21
N TYR A 92 -16.65 14.38 30.90
CA TYR A 92 -16.59 13.45 32.02
C TYR A 92 -17.18 12.04 31.74
N HIS A 93 -17.20 11.58 30.49
CA HIS A 93 -17.72 10.26 30.10
C HIS A 93 -19.18 10.00 30.53
N VAL A 94 -19.97 11.06 30.72
CA VAL A 94 -21.35 10.96 31.21
C VAL A 94 -22.25 10.34 30.13
N PRO A 95 -22.89 9.17 30.39
CA PRO A 95 -23.89 8.61 29.50
C PRO A 95 -25.21 9.38 29.58
N GLY A 96 -26.09 9.20 28.59
CA GLY A 96 -27.46 9.74 28.64
C GLY A 96 -27.64 11.20 28.17
N VAL A 97 -26.59 11.86 27.70
CA VAL A 97 -26.66 13.22 27.12
C VAL A 97 -27.26 13.29 25.70
N GLY A 98 -27.88 12.21 25.21
CA GLY A 98 -28.53 12.17 23.89
C GLY A 98 -27.62 11.97 22.68
N LYS A 99 -26.30 11.82 22.83
CA LYS A 99 -25.36 11.56 21.71
C LYS A 99 -25.77 10.38 20.83
N THR A 100 -26.09 9.24 21.44
CA THR A 100 -26.52 8.04 20.73
C THR A 100 -27.85 8.25 20.02
N SER A 101 -28.77 8.99 20.63
CA SER A 101 -30.06 9.33 20.02
C SER A 101 -29.89 10.23 18.79
N LEU A 102 -29.02 11.23 18.86
CA LEU A 102 -28.69 12.11 17.74
C LEU A 102 -28.02 11.33 16.60
N LEU A 103 -27.03 10.49 16.91
CA LEU A 103 -26.39 9.62 15.93
C LEU A 103 -27.41 8.70 15.24
N ASN A 104 -28.32 8.10 16.01
CA ASN A 104 -29.35 7.21 15.47
C ASN A 104 -30.36 7.95 14.60
N LEU A 105 -30.76 9.17 14.99
CA LEU A 105 -31.67 10.01 14.22
C LEU A 105 -31.08 10.35 12.84
N LEU A 106 -29.77 10.63 12.79
CA LEU A 106 -29.09 11.04 11.56
C LEU A 106 -28.65 9.86 10.69
N THR A 107 -28.24 8.74 11.29
CA THR A 107 -27.54 7.66 10.54
C THR A 107 -28.14 6.28 10.72
N GLY A 108 -29.08 6.09 11.65
CA GLY A 108 -29.63 4.78 12.02
C GLY A 108 -28.59 3.79 12.59
N ALA A 109 -27.35 4.22 12.84
CA ALA A 109 -26.24 3.31 13.12
C ALA A 109 -26.27 2.73 14.55
N ALA A 110 -26.94 3.37 15.49
CA ALA A 110 -26.80 3.06 16.93
C ALA A 110 -27.60 1.83 17.38
N LYS A 111 -28.50 1.29 16.54
CA LYS A 111 -29.18 -0.02 16.70
C LYS A 111 -29.45 -0.43 18.17
N GLU A 112 -30.19 0.43 18.89
CA GLU A 112 -30.72 0.22 20.26
C GLU A 112 -29.76 0.38 21.46
N LYS A 113 -28.47 0.71 21.28
CA LYS A 113 -27.53 0.89 22.42
C LYS A 113 -27.59 2.28 23.08
N ILE A 114 -28.78 2.74 23.44
CA ILE A 114 -28.98 4.09 23.98
C ILE A 114 -28.54 4.15 25.45
N GLY A 115 -27.76 5.17 25.81
CA GLY A 115 -27.44 5.47 27.22
C GLY A 115 -26.34 4.60 27.85
N LYS A 116 -25.60 3.82 27.06
CA LYS A 116 -24.42 3.07 27.54
C LYS A 116 -23.13 3.79 27.18
N PHE A 117 -22.10 3.59 27.99
CA PHE A 117 -20.76 4.04 27.67
C PHE A 117 -20.17 3.19 26.53
N THR A 118 -19.59 3.84 25.51
CA THR A 118 -18.98 3.19 24.34
C THR A 118 -17.47 3.37 24.38
N SER A 119 -16.72 2.28 24.49
CA SER A 119 -15.25 2.29 24.50
C SER A 119 -14.63 2.39 23.09
N ILE A 120 -15.42 2.09 22.06
CA ILE A 120 -15.07 2.16 20.64
C ILE A 120 -16.06 3.12 19.98
N PRO A 121 -15.61 4.03 19.08
CA PRO A 121 -16.52 4.93 18.40
C PRO A 121 -17.45 4.14 17.46
N GLU A 122 -18.75 4.41 17.55
CA GLU A 122 -19.71 3.94 16.54
C GLU A 122 -19.70 4.93 15.38
N VAL A 123 -19.50 4.41 14.17
CA VAL A 123 -19.46 5.19 12.93
C VAL A 123 -20.79 5.03 12.22
N GLY A 124 -21.44 6.15 11.91
CA GLY A 124 -22.63 6.22 11.07
C GLY A 124 -22.36 7.09 9.86
N ILE A 125 -22.93 6.71 8.72
CA ILE A 125 -22.92 7.52 7.50
C ILE A 125 -24.30 8.17 7.39
N TYR A 126 -24.32 9.49 7.19
CA TYR A 126 -25.55 10.21 6.89
C TYR A 126 -25.88 9.97 5.42
N GLU A 127 -27.00 9.31 5.17
CA GLU A 127 -27.56 9.12 3.83
C GLU A 127 -28.76 10.07 3.71
N GLU A 128 -28.78 10.91 2.65
CA GLU A 128 -29.90 11.82 2.35
C GLU A 128 -31.16 11.09 1.85
#